data_AF-A0A087YE21-F1
#
_entry.id   AF-A0A087YE21-F1
#
_cell.length_a   1.000
_cell.length_b   1.000
_cell.length_c   1.000
_cell.angle_alpha   90.00
_cell.angle_beta   90.00
_cell.angle_gamma   90.00
#
_symmetry.space_group_name_H-M   'P 1'
#
loop_
_entity.id
_entity.type
_entity.pdbx_description
1 polymer ?
#
loop_
_entity_poly.entity_id
_entity_poly.type
_entity_poly.pdbx_seq_one_letter_code
_entity_poly.pdbx_strand_id
1 'polypeptide(L)'
;IYIFQELLLDHIFDRLRGRLEHVLERMPLDLDFLEFICTQELVFLNALSCQVDVPPNILDAMAHLHRLINVQKQSEEQQTTVVHFEQGPAGRQRMVISSDYLCSLLELHLSVSCIAKLLGISRRTVYRRMAESGLSVRASYTTMSDDDLDQCVRDIKSRQPHSGYRMVKALLQARGLRVQYDRVRASMHRVDTIGMASRMVQLGCIARRTYSVPGPQSLMHIDTNHKLIRYNIVIFGGIDGFSRKIMYLCTAPNNLASTTLAFFQDSVEKFGFPLRVRADQGVENVDVARLMFMIRGTGRSSFISGKSVHNQRIERLWRDLWTAVTSIYYDVLHYLEEEGYLHISNETHLFCCHYVFLPRLQEDLDTFRSGWDNHPL
;
A
#
# COMPACT_ATOMS: atom_id res chain seq x y z
N ILE A 1 -13.98 -23.08 25.27
CA ILE A 1 -14.77 -22.85 24.03
C ILE A 1 -15.64 -21.61 24.20
N TYR A 2 -16.54 -21.57 25.19
CA TYR A 2 -17.38 -20.39 25.50
C TYR A 2 -16.58 -19.09 25.74
N ILE A 3 -15.59 -19.12 26.63
CA ILE A 3 -14.73 -17.96 26.95
C ILE A 3 -14.00 -17.40 25.72
N PHE A 4 -13.62 -18.28 24.78
CA PHE A 4 -12.93 -17.88 23.55
C PHE A 4 -13.87 -17.22 22.53
N GLN A 5 -15.15 -17.62 22.52
CA GLN A 5 -16.16 -16.99 21.67
C GLN A 5 -16.56 -15.61 22.18
N GLU A 6 -16.68 -15.41 23.49
CA GLU A 6 -16.93 -14.08 24.08
C GLU A 6 -15.77 -13.11 23.81
N LEU A 7 -14.53 -13.52 24.08
CA LEU A 7 -13.34 -12.71 23.78
C LEU A 7 -13.22 -12.33 22.30
N LEU A 8 -13.59 -13.24 21.39
CA LEU A 8 -13.60 -12.98 19.96
C LEU A 8 -14.70 -11.99 19.58
N LEU A 9 -15.90 -12.12 20.16
CA LEU A 9 -17.02 -11.23 19.93
C LEU A 9 -16.71 -9.80 20.42
N ASP A 10 -16.13 -9.68 21.61
CA ASP A 10 -15.69 -8.39 22.17
C ASP A 10 -14.66 -7.72 21.27
N HIS A 11 -13.66 -8.47 20.80
CA HIS A 11 -12.65 -7.95 19.88
C HIS A 11 -13.26 -7.49 18.54
N ILE A 12 -14.24 -8.23 18.00
CA ILE A 12 -14.96 -7.87 16.79
C ILE A 12 -15.75 -6.57 16.99
N PHE A 13 -16.43 -6.41 18.13
CA PHE A 13 -17.22 -5.21 18.41
C PHE A 13 -16.39 -4.00 18.77
N ASP A 14 -15.30 -4.16 19.51
CA ASP A 14 -14.34 -3.08 19.76
C ASP A 14 -13.74 -2.59 18.46
N ARG A 15 -13.38 -3.51 17.55
CA ARG A 15 -12.94 -3.18 16.20
C ARG A 15 -14.02 -2.44 15.41
N LEU A 16 -15.25 -2.95 15.36
CA LEU A 16 -16.37 -2.29 14.68
C LEU A 16 -16.59 -0.87 15.21
N ARG A 17 -16.64 -0.73 16.54
CA ARG A 17 -16.83 0.55 17.22
C ARG A 17 -15.70 1.53 16.88
N GLY A 18 -14.45 1.13 17.08
CA GLY A 18 -13.30 2.00 16.80
C GLY A 18 -13.25 2.47 15.35
N ARG A 19 -13.64 1.61 14.39
CA ARG A 19 -13.73 2.01 12.98
C ARG A 19 -14.83 3.04 12.72
N LEU A 20 -16.01 2.86 13.31
CA LEU A 20 -17.11 3.82 13.16
C LEU A 20 -16.81 5.14 13.86
N GLU A 21 -16.23 5.12 15.06
CA GLU A 21 -15.77 6.32 15.78
C GLU A 21 -14.75 7.11 14.95
N HIS A 22 -13.75 6.45 14.38
CA HIS A 22 -12.75 7.09 13.52
C HIS A 22 -13.35 7.75 12.26
N VAL A 23 -14.44 7.21 11.71
CA VAL A 23 -15.16 7.85 10.61
C VAL A 23 -15.90 9.10 11.10
N LEU A 24 -16.57 9.00 12.25
CA LEU A 24 -17.34 10.10 12.84
C LEU A 24 -16.47 11.27 13.32
N GLU A 25 -15.21 11.03 13.65
CA GLU A 25 -14.24 12.07 14.01
C GLU A 25 -13.85 12.96 12.80
N ARG A 26 -14.08 12.49 11.56
CA ARG A 26 -13.75 13.24 10.34
C ARG A 26 -14.98 14.02 9.87
N MET A 27 -14.96 15.32 10.08
CA MET A 27 -16.00 16.24 9.59
C MET A 27 -15.44 17.18 8.50
N PRO A 28 -16.13 17.37 7.36
CA PRO A 28 -17.41 16.74 6.98
C PRO A 28 -17.27 15.23 6.76
N LEU A 29 -18.38 14.51 6.96
CA LEU A 29 -18.43 13.06 6.87
C LEU A 29 -18.06 12.59 5.45
N ASP A 30 -17.02 11.77 5.34
CA ASP A 30 -16.62 11.14 4.09
C ASP A 30 -17.54 9.93 3.82
N LEU A 31 -18.58 10.14 3.00
CA LEU A 31 -19.58 9.11 2.68
C LEU A 31 -19.01 7.93 1.89
N ASP A 32 -17.98 8.15 1.07
CA ASP A 32 -17.30 7.08 0.34
C ASP A 32 -16.52 6.19 1.30
N PHE A 33 -15.79 6.81 2.23
CA PHE A 33 -15.08 6.08 3.26
C PHE A 33 -16.04 5.36 4.20
N LEU A 34 -17.14 5.99 4.62
CA LEU A 34 -18.15 5.36 5.46
C LEU A 34 -18.81 4.15 4.77
N GLU A 35 -19.19 4.27 3.49
CA GLU A 35 -19.72 3.15 2.71
C GLU A 35 -18.72 1.99 2.67
N PHE A 36 -17.44 2.30 2.41
CA PHE A 36 -16.38 1.31 2.40
C PHE A 36 -16.29 0.57 3.73
N ILE A 37 -16.22 1.28 4.86
CA ILE A 37 -16.19 0.67 6.20
C ILE A 37 -17.42 -0.21 6.43
N CYS A 38 -18.63 0.34 6.24
CA CYS A 38 -19.88 -0.38 6.46
C CYS A 38 -19.98 -1.64 5.62
N THR A 39 -19.58 -1.57 4.35
CA THR A 39 -19.59 -2.73 3.43
C THR A 39 -18.63 -3.81 3.92
N GLN A 40 -17.40 -3.45 4.29
CA GLN A 40 -16.40 -4.41 4.79
C GLN A 40 -16.88 -5.09 6.07
N GLU A 41 -17.37 -4.32 7.04
CA GLU A 41 -17.83 -4.86 8.32
C GLU A 41 -19.07 -5.74 8.17
N LEU A 42 -20.03 -5.35 7.32
CA LEU A 42 -21.20 -6.17 7.05
C LEU A 42 -20.80 -7.50 6.41
N VAL A 43 -19.85 -7.52 5.46
CA VAL A 43 -19.33 -8.76 4.87
C VAL A 43 -18.64 -9.62 5.91
N PHE A 44 -17.83 -9.02 6.79
CA PHE A 44 -17.09 -9.72 7.83
C PHE A 44 -18.01 -10.35 8.89
N LEU A 45 -18.94 -9.57 9.45
CA LEU A 45 -19.91 -10.05 10.45
C LEU A 45 -20.80 -11.16 9.89
N ASN A 46 -21.27 -11.03 8.65
CA ASN A 46 -22.06 -12.07 8.00
C ASN A 46 -21.26 -13.36 7.76
N ALA A 47 -19.96 -13.28 7.51
CA ALA A 47 -19.12 -14.47 7.34
C ALA A 47 -18.86 -15.19 8.68
N LEU A 48 -18.78 -14.44 9.78
CA LEU A 48 -18.51 -14.97 11.11
C LEU A 48 -19.75 -15.46 11.88
N SER A 49 -20.95 -15.05 11.46
CA SER A 49 -22.22 -15.47 12.09
C SER A 49 -22.41 -16.99 12.15
N CYS A 50 -21.73 -17.74 11.28
CA CYS A 50 -21.72 -19.20 11.29
C CYS A 50 -20.89 -19.83 12.43
N GLN A 51 -20.01 -19.06 13.07
CA GLN A 51 -19.05 -19.54 14.09
C GLN A 51 -19.21 -18.84 15.44
N VAL A 52 -19.77 -17.63 15.42
CA VAL A 52 -20.00 -16.79 16.60
C VAL A 52 -21.41 -16.22 16.52
N ASP A 53 -22.14 -16.25 17.62
CA ASP A 53 -23.51 -15.72 17.70
C ASP A 53 -23.47 -14.19 17.69
N VAL A 54 -23.57 -13.59 16.51
CA VAL A 54 -23.64 -12.15 16.33
C VAL A 54 -25.09 -11.69 16.56
N PRO A 55 -25.37 -10.79 17.52
CA PRO A 55 -26.71 -10.32 17.81
C PRO A 55 -27.42 -9.75 16.55
N PRO A 56 -28.65 -10.21 16.23
CA PRO A 56 -29.36 -9.81 15.02
C PRO A 56 -29.56 -8.30 14.90
N ASN A 57 -29.76 -7.60 16.02
CA ASN A 57 -29.88 -6.15 16.09
C ASN A 57 -28.64 -5.42 15.56
N ILE A 58 -27.44 -5.97 15.73
CA ILE A 58 -26.20 -5.37 15.20
C ILE A 58 -26.14 -5.54 13.69
N LEU A 59 -26.46 -6.74 13.18
CA LEU A 59 -26.53 -6.99 11.73
C LEU A 59 -27.58 -6.11 11.05
N ASP A 60 -28.77 -5.99 11.65
CA ASP A 60 -29.85 -5.14 11.15
C ASP A 60 -29.48 -3.66 11.17
N ALA A 61 -28.83 -3.19 12.24
CA ALA A 61 -28.35 -1.81 12.33
C ALA A 61 -27.29 -1.52 11.25
N MET A 62 -26.34 -2.43 11.03
CA MET A 62 -25.33 -2.30 9.97
C MET A 62 -25.95 -2.30 8.57
N ALA A 63 -26.91 -3.19 8.31
CA ALA A 63 -27.63 -3.24 7.04
C ALA A 63 -28.51 -2.00 6.82
N HIS A 64 -29.08 -1.42 7.89
CA HIS A 64 -29.82 -0.17 7.83
C HIS A 64 -28.89 1.01 7.51
N LEU A 65 -27.75 1.12 8.20
CA LEU A 65 -26.75 2.16 7.95
C LEU A 65 -26.23 2.11 6.51
N HIS A 66 -25.88 0.93 6.01
CA HIS A 66 -25.46 0.73 4.60
C HIS A 66 -26.54 1.21 3.61
N ARG A 67 -27.83 0.95 3.88
CA ARG A 67 -28.94 1.46 3.04
C ARG A 67 -29.03 2.99 3.08
N LEU A 68 -28.93 3.61 4.25
CA LEU A 68 -28.99 5.07 4.38
C LEU A 68 -27.86 5.76 3.61
N ILE A 69 -26.64 5.23 3.70
CA ILE A 69 -25.47 5.74 2.97
C ILE A 69 -25.74 5.70 1.46
N ASN A 70 -26.22 4.56 0.93
CA ASN A 70 -26.48 4.43 -0.50
C ASN A 70 -27.59 5.36 -0.99
N VAL A 71 -28.64 5.60 -0.19
CA VAL A 71 -29.69 6.57 -0.53
C VAL A 71 -29.11 7.99 -0.59
N GLN A 72 -28.28 8.37 0.38
CA GLN A 72 -27.64 9.68 0.39
C GLN A 72 -26.68 9.85 -0.79
N LYS A 73 -25.84 8.85 -1.07
CA LYS A 73 -24.93 8.85 -2.22
C LYS A 73 -25.67 8.95 -3.55
N GLN A 74 -26.78 8.23 -3.74
CA GLN A 74 -27.61 8.35 -4.93
C GLN A 74 -28.23 9.75 -5.10
N SER A 75 -28.52 10.44 -3.99
CA SER A 75 -28.96 11.85 -4.02
C SER A 75 -27.83 12.81 -4.45
N GLU A 76 -26.58 12.49 -4.16
CA GLU A 76 -25.39 13.28 -4.54
C GLU A 76 -24.89 12.94 -5.95
N GLU A 77 -25.03 11.68 -6.39
CA GLU A 77 -24.63 11.18 -7.72
C GLU A 77 -25.42 11.85 -8.87
N GLN A 78 -26.59 12.43 -8.61
CA GLN A 78 -27.30 13.25 -9.60
C GLN A 78 -26.57 14.55 -9.97
N GLN A 79 -25.49 14.93 -9.26
CA GLN A 79 -24.69 16.14 -9.56
C GLN A 79 -23.32 15.88 -10.21
N THR A 80 -22.83 14.65 -10.32
CA THR A 80 -21.46 14.38 -10.83
C THR A 80 -21.44 13.94 -12.28
N THR A 81 -21.83 14.83 -13.20
CA THR A 81 -21.37 14.65 -14.59
C THR A 81 -19.91 15.11 -14.65
N VAL A 82 -18.97 14.17 -14.65
CA VAL A 82 -17.51 14.43 -14.63
C VAL A 82 -17.07 15.39 -15.76
N VAL A 83 -17.79 15.38 -16.89
CA VAL A 83 -17.66 16.34 -17.97
C VAL A 83 -19.06 16.82 -18.38
N HIS A 84 -19.43 18.02 -17.95
CA HIS A 84 -20.66 18.67 -18.43
C HIS A 84 -20.44 19.32 -19.79
N PHE A 85 -21.48 19.40 -20.61
CA PHE A 85 -21.44 20.13 -21.87
C PHE A 85 -22.31 21.37 -21.77
N GLU A 86 -21.71 22.55 -21.90
CA GLU A 86 -22.45 23.82 -22.00
C GLU A 86 -22.60 24.21 -23.48
N GLN A 87 -23.81 24.64 -23.86
CA GLN A 87 -24.03 25.35 -25.12
C GLN A 87 -23.65 26.82 -24.95
N GLY A 88 -22.69 27.28 -25.74
CA GLY A 88 -22.42 28.71 -25.90
C GLY A 88 -23.34 29.36 -26.94
N PRO A 89 -23.28 30.69 -27.08
CA PRO A 89 -24.12 31.45 -28.03
C PRO A 89 -23.87 31.08 -29.51
N ALA A 90 -22.72 30.47 -29.84
CA ALA A 90 -22.46 29.83 -31.13
C ALA A 90 -21.33 28.78 -31.01
N GLY A 91 -21.33 27.76 -31.89
CA GLY A 91 -20.23 26.80 -32.05
C GLY A 91 -20.37 25.48 -31.29
N ARG A 92 -19.26 24.71 -31.22
CA ARG A 92 -19.19 23.37 -30.60
C ARG A 92 -19.34 23.47 -29.08
N GLN A 93 -20.13 22.55 -28.50
CA GLN A 93 -20.37 22.47 -27.05
C GLN A 93 -19.07 22.46 -26.22
N ARG A 94 -19.10 23.18 -25.10
CA ARG A 94 -17.97 23.40 -24.20
C ARG A 94 -17.94 22.31 -23.12
N MET A 95 -16.89 21.49 -23.10
CA MET A 95 -16.67 20.45 -22.07
C MET A 95 -16.21 21.09 -20.75
N VAL A 96 -17.11 21.25 -19.79
CA VAL A 96 -16.88 21.80 -18.44
C VAL A 96 -16.39 20.71 -17.51
N ILE A 97 -15.34 21.05 -16.76
CA ILE A 97 -14.73 20.22 -15.72
C ILE A 97 -14.66 21.13 -14.51
N SER A 98 -15.07 20.66 -13.34
CA SER A 98 -14.98 21.50 -12.14
C SER A 98 -13.52 21.79 -11.82
N SER A 99 -13.27 23.02 -11.36
CA SER A 99 -11.93 23.48 -10.98
C SER A 99 -11.36 22.61 -9.87
N ASP A 100 -12.19 22.32 -8.86
CA ASP A 100 -11.80 21.54 -7.68
C ASP A 100 -11.44 20.10 -8.05
N TYR A 101 -12.20 19.48 -8.96
CA TYR A 101 -11.88 18.14 -9.44
C TYR A 101 -10.58 18.12 -10.26
N LEU A 102 -10.35 19.15 -11.08
CA LEU A 102 -9.08 19.26 -11.80
C LEU A 102 -7.90 19.50 -10.85
N CYS A 103 -8.11 20.24 -9.76
CA CYS A 103 -7.13 20.45 -8.69
C CYS A 103 -6.80 19.13 -7.99
N SER A 104 -7.81 18.36 -7.57
CA SER A 104 -7.59 17.08 -6.89
C SER A 104 -6.83 16.07 -7.76
N LEU A 105 -7.10 16.02 -9.07
CA LEU A 105 -6.32 15.18 -10.00
C LEU A 105 -4.85 15.61 -10.12
N LEU A 106 -4.56 16.91 -9.98
CA LEU A 106 -3.19 17.44 -9.99
C LEU A 106 -2.45 17.19 -8.66
N GLU A 107 -3.19 17.19 -7.55
CA GLU A 107 -2.73 16.82 -6.21
C GLU A 107 -2.39 15.34 -6.11
N LEU A 108 -3.12 14.46 -6.83
CA LEU A 108 -2.73 13.06 -7.06
C LEU A 108 -1.47 12.91 -7.93
N HIS A 109 -0.81 14.01 -8.29
CA HIS A 109 0.41 14.08 -9.09
C HIS A 109 0.31 13.45 -10.47
N LEU A 110 -0.91 13.27 -10.99
CA LEU A 110 -1.15 12.72 -12.31
C LEU A 110 -0.60 13.67 -13.39
N SER A 111 0.00 13.10 -14.43
CA SER A 111 0.38 13.91 -15.59
C SER A 111 -0.86 14.42 -16.32
N VAL A 112 -0.77 15.60 -16.92
CA VAL A 112 -1.86 16.14 -17.77
C VAL A 112 -2.27 15.16 -18.87
N SER A 113 -1.33 14.36 -19.39
CA SER A 113 -1.62 13.30 -20.35
C SER A 113 -2.44 12.14 -19.75
N CYS A 114 -2.23 11.80 -18.48
CA CYS A 114 -3.01 10.78 -17.77
C CYS A 114 -4.41 11.33 -17.46
N ILE A 115 -4.50 12.55 -16.94
CA ILE A 115 -5.77 13.25 -16.69
C ILE A 115 -6.61 13.30 -17.96
N ALA A 116 -6.02 13.70 -19.10
CA ALA A 116 -6.70 13.73 -20.38
C ALA A 116 -7.29 12.37 -20.78
N LYS A 117 -6.54 11.27 -20.57
CA LYS A 117 -7.00 9.92 -20.84
C LYS A 117 -8.13 9.48 -19.89
N LEU A 118 -7.99 9.77 -18.60
CA LEU A 118 -9.00 9.45 -17.59
C LEU A 118 -10.34 10.12 -17.87
N LEU A 119 -10.28 11.39 -18.28
CA LEU A 119 -11.47 12.18 -18.59
C LEU A 119 -11.99 11.98 -20.03
N GLY A 120 -11.28 11.21 -20.86
CA GLY A 120 -11.67 11.02 -22.27
C GLY A 120 -11.61 12.28 -23.13
N ILE A 121 -10.74 13.25 -22.78
CA ILE A 121 -10.64 14.54 -23.47
C ILE A 121 -9.23 14.81 -24.00
N SER A 122 -9.10 15.84 -24.85
CA SER A 122 -7.78 16.25 -25.36
C SER A 122 -6.94 16.92 -24.27
N ARG A 123 -5.61 16.73 -24.31
CA ARG A 123 -4.66 17.47 -23.45
C ARG A 123 -4.83 18.98 -23.55
N ARG A 124 -5.17 19.48 -24.75
CA ARG A 124 -5.41 20.91 -24.99
C ARG A 124 -6.63 21.42 -24.20
N THR A 125 -7.68 20.59 -24.09
CA THR A 125 -8.85 20.90 -23.25
C THR A 125 -8.44 21.00 -21.79
N VAL A 126 -7.66 20.05 -21.28
CA VAL A 126 -7.16 20.07 -19.88
C VAL A 126 -6.36 21.34 -19.63
N TYR A 127 -5.35 21.66 -20.46
CA TYR A 127 -4.55 22.88 -20.28
C TYR A 127 -5.39 24.16 -20.33
N ARG A 128 -6.39 24.22 -21.22
CA ARG A 128 -7.30 25.36 -21.27
C ARG A 128 -8.09 25.51 -19.97
N ARG A 129 -8.64 24.41 -19.43
CA ARG A 129 -9.36 24.42 -18.15
C ARG A 129 -8.46 24.79 -16.98
N MET A 130 -7.22 24.28 -16.96
CA MET A 130 -6.23 24.70 -15.97
C MET A 130 -5.98 26.21 -16.02
N ALA A 131 -5.79 26.78 -17.21
CA ALA A 131 -5.55 28.21 -17.37
C ALA A 131 -6.76 29.07 -16.94
N GLU A 132 -7.98 28.66 -17.32
CA GLU A 132 -9.23 29.31 -16.89
C GLU A 132 -9.39 29.32 -15.36
N SER A 133 -8.93 28.26 -14.69
CA SER A 133 -8.95 28.08 -13.23
C SER A 133 -7.71 28.60 -12.50
N GLY A 134 -6.73 29.18 -13.21
CA GLY A 134 -5.46 29.61 -12.59
C GLY A 134 -4.57 28.47 -12.07
N LEU A 135 -4.82 27.23 -12.48
CA LEU A 135 -4.06 26.05 -12.06
C LEU A 135 -2.77 25.89 -12.88
N SER A 136 -1.68 25.54 -12.21
CA SER A 136 -0.37 25.35 -12.84
C SER A 136 0.36 24.13 -12.29
N VAL A 137 0.75 23.22 -13.18
CA VAL A 137 1.64 22.10 -12.81
C VAL A 137 2.96 22.64 -12.25
N ARG A 138 3.46 23.77 -12.78
CA ARG A 138 4.73 24.35 -12.32
C ARG A 138 4.64 24.81 -10.87
N ALA A 139 3.51 25.39 -10.49
CA ALA A 139 3.27 25.86 -9.12
C ALA A 139 3.20 24.71 -8.10
N SER A 140 2.94 23.47 -8.57
CA SER A 140 2.93 22.30 -7.68
C SER A 140 4.31 21.74 -7.35
N TYR A 141 5.38 22.19 -8.01
CA TYR A 141 6.74 21.78 -7.66
C TYR A 141 7.26 22.60 -6.49
N THR A 142 8.05 21.97 -5.62
CA THR A 142 8.69 22.64 -4.49
C THR A 142 9.74 23.64 -4.99
N THR A 143 9.81 24.81 -4.34
CA THR A 143 10.75 25.90 -4.64
C THR A 143 12.11 25.75 -3.95
N MET A 144 12.42 24.58 -3.40
CA MET A 144 13.66 24.31 -2.66
C MET A 144 14.92 24.58 -3.48
N SER A 145 16.00 24.97 -2.80
CA SER A 145 17.32 25.14 -3.42
C SER A 145 17.93 23.79 -3.82
N ASP A 146 18.98 23.82 -4.64
CA ASP A 146 19.74 22.61 -4.98
C ASP A 146 20.53 22.06 -3.78
N ASP A 147 20.98 22.92 -2.86
CA ASP A 147 21.70 22.50 -1.66
C ASP A 147 20.78 21.78 -0.66
N ASP A 148 19.55 22.28 -0.48
CA ASP A 148 18.53 21.63 0.36
C ASP A 148 18.12 20.27 -0.23
N LEU A 149 17.98 20.22 -1.56
CA LEU A 149 17.70 18.99 -2.28
C LEU A 149 18.82 17.98 -2.08
N ASP A 150 20.09 18.40 -2.19
CA ASP A 150 21.25 17.55 -1.97
C ASP A 150 21.31 17.02 -0.54
N GLN A 151 20.91 17.83 0.46
CA GLN A 151 20.81 17.39 1.85
C GLN A 151 19.73 16.31 2.03
N CYS A 152 18.56 16.51 1.43
CA CYS A 152 17.48 15.52 1.44
C CYS A 152 17.88 14.22 0.74
N VAL A 153 18.56 14.31 -0.40
CA VAL A 153 19.07 13.14 -1.13
C VAL A 153 20.15 12.43 -0.31
N ARG A 154 21.07 13.15 0.35
CA ARG A 154 22.07 12.58 1.26
C ARG A 154 21.43 11.78 2.40
N ASP A 155 20.41 12.33 3.05
CA ASP A 155 19.67 11.64 4.11
C ASP A 155 18.89 10.41 3.60
N ILE A 156 18.33 10.45 2.39
CA ILE A 156 17.71 9.26 1.78
C ILE A 156 18.78 8.19 1.52
N LYS A 157 19.93 8.58 0.97
CA LYS A 157 21.01 7.67 0.58
C LYS A 157 21.75 7.08 1.78
N SER A 158 21.82 7.78 2.92
CA SER A 158 22.43 7.23 4.13
C SER A 158 21.64 6.05 4.69
N ARG A 159 20.32 6.04 4.51
CA ARG A 159 19.44 4.93 4.91
C ARG A 159 19.30 3.87 3.81
N GLN A 160 19.24 4.30 2.55
CA GLN A 160 19.06 3.43 1.39
C GLN A 160 20.16 3.67 0.33
N PRO A 161 21.39 3.19 0.58
CA PRO A 161 22.56 3.46 -0.25
C PRO A 161 22.45 2.89 -1.67
N HIS A 162 21.59 1.90 -1.90
CA HIS A 162 21.40 1.29 -3.22
C HIS A 162 20.19 1.84 -4.00
N SER A 163 19.43 2.78 -3.42
CA SER A 163 18.26 3.38 -4.09
C SER A 163 18.67 4.18 -5.33
N GLY A 164 17.97 3.91 -6.44
CA GLY A 164 18.14 4.61 -7.72
C GLY A 164 17.23 5.82 -7.88
N TYR A 165 17.39 6.59 -8.97
CA TYR A 165 16.72 7.88 -9.17
C TYR A 165 15.21 7.86 -8.98
N ARG A 166 14.55 6.80 -9.47
CA ARG A 166 13.10 6.68 -9.37
C ARG A 166 12.65 6.48 -7.93
N MET A 167 13.36 5.66 -7.15
CA MET A 167 13.07 5.44 -5.73
C MET A 167 13.35 6.69 -4.92
N VAL A 168 14.49 7.36 -5.16
CA VAL A 168 14.83 8.62 -4.48
C VAL A 168 13.77 9.70 -4.76
N LYS A 169 13.35 9.86 -6.02
CA LYS A 169 12.26 10.77 -6.37
C LYS A 169 10.96 10.40 -5.64
N ALA A 170 10.64 9.12 -5.57
CA ALA A 170 9.43 8.65 -4.91
C ALA A 170 9.47 8.87 -3.40
N LEU A 171 10.63 8.72 -2.75
CA LEU A 171 10.84 9.03 -1.34
C LEU A 171 10.77 10.54 -1.06
N LEU A 172 11.30 11.39 -1.94
CA LEU A 172 11.09 12.84 -1.86
C LEU A 172 9.59 13.16 -1.94
N GLN A 173 8.87 12.54 -2.88
CA GLN A 173 7.43 12.72 -3.02
C GLN A 173 6.66 12.21 -1.78
N ALA A 174 7.06 11.09 -1.18
CA ALA A 174 6.50 10.58 0.07
C ALA A 174 6.71 11.55 1.25
N ARG A 175 7.75 12.39 1.18
CA ARG A 175 8.00 13.51 2.13
C ARG A 175 7.23 14.79 1.76
N GLY A 176 6.33 14.75 0.78
CA GLY A 176 5.60 15.92 0.27
C GLY A 176 6.42 16.82 -0.67
N LEU A 177 7.60 16.38 -1.09
CA LEU A 177 8.51 17.17 -1.91
C LEU A 177 8.37 16.78 -3.39
N ARG A 178 7.56 17.53 -4.13
CA ARG A 178 7.42 17.34 -5.57
C ARG A 178 8.56 18.04 -6.31
N VAL A 179 9.56 17.27 -6.73
CA VAL A 179 10.76 17.78 -7.42
C VAL A 179 10.82 17.30 -8.88
N GLN A 180 11.33 18.15 -9.78
CA GLN A 180 11.56 17.79 -11.18
C GLN A 180 12.58 16.64 -11.29
N TYR A 181 12.35 15.73 -12.23
CA TYR A 181 13.22 14.56 -12.41
C TYR A 181 14.68 14.94 -12.70
N ASP A 182 14.89 15.97 -13.53
CA ASP A 182 16.23 16.42 -13.89
C ASP A 182 16.98 17.01 -12.69
N ARG A 183 16.29 17.68 -11.76
CA ARG A 183 16.89 18.16 -10.52
C ARG A 183 17.27 17.01 -9.59
N VAL A 184 16.39 16.02 -9.43
CA VAL A 184 16.72 14.80 -8.65
C VAL A 184 17.91 14.07 -9.25
N ARG A 185 17.95 13.96 -10.59
CA ARG A 185 19.08 13.35 -11.30
C ARG A 185 20.37 14.13 -11.07
N ALA A 186 20.35 15.46 -11.22
CA ALA A 186 21.51 16.32 -10.98
C ALA A 186 22.02 16.22 -9.53
N SER A 187 21.10 16.24 -8.55
CA SER A 187 21.41 16.05 -7.14
C SER A 187 22.06 14.69 -6.86
N MET A 188 21.51 13.61 -7.43
CA MET A 188 22.11 12.27 -7.34
C MET A 188 23.51 12.21 -7.95
N HIS A 189 23.78 12.92 -9.05
CA HIS A 189 25.12 13.02 -9.61
C HIS A 189 26.10 13.78 -8.70
N ARG A 190 25.64 14.76 -7.92
CA ARG A 190 26.47 15.48 -6.96
C ARG A 190 26.73 14.67 -5.68
N VAL A 191 25.73 13.90 -5.25
CA VAL A 191 25.73 13.19 -3.96
C VAL A 191 26.24 11.75 -4.04
N ASP A 192 25.94 11.02 -5.12
CA ASP A 192 26.10 9.56 -5.22
C ASP A 192 26.72 9.14 -6.57
N THR A 193 27.82 9.76 -6.98
CA THR A 193 28.56 9.36 -8.19
C THR A 193 29.01 7.90 -8.14
N ILE A 194 29.50 7.44 -6.98
CA ILE A 194 30.06 6.08 -6.81
C ILE A 194 28.95 5.02 -6.82
N GLY A 195 27.86 5.20 -6.08
CA GLY A 195 26.75 4.25 -6.07
C GLY A 195 26.03 4.20 -7.41
N MET A 196 26.11 5.26 -8.22
CA MET A 196 25.66 5.24 -9.62
C MET A 196 26.55 4.38 -10.52
N ALA A 197 27.87 4.52 -10.43
CA ALA A 197 28.82 3.71 -11.19
C ALA A 197 28.70 2.21 -10.82
N SER A 198 28.62 1.90 -9.53
CA SER A 198 28.40 0.52 -9.05
C SER A 198 27.12 -0.09 -9.60
N ARG A 199 26.02 0.68 -9.65
CA ARG A 199 24.75 0.21 -10.25
C ARG A 199 24.87 -0.03 -11.74
N MET A 200 25.57 0.83 -12.48
CA MET A 200 25.77 0.63 -13.93
C MET A 200 26.50 -0.67 -14.24
N VAL A 201 27.46 -1.06 -13.41
CA VAL A 201 28.22 -2.32 -13.55
C VAL A 201 27.38 -3.55 -13.16
N GLN A 202 26.44 -3.39 -12.22
CA GLN A 202 25.58 -4.47 -11.71
C GLN A 202 24.25 -4.64 -12.48
N LEU A 203 23.96 -3.82 -13.51
CA LEU A 203 22.72 -3.89 -14.29
C LEU A 203 22.68 -5.16 -15.16
N GLY A 204 22.32 -6.28 -14.55
CA GLY A 204 21.81 -7.45 -15.26
C GLY A 204 20.48 -7.09 -15.92
N CYS A 205 20.34 -7.37 -17.22
CA CYS A 205 19.09 -7.15 -17.94
C CYS A 205 18.03 -8.13 -17.40
N ILE A 206 17.11 -7.64 -16.55
CA ILE A 206 16.03 -8.48 -16.02
C ILE A 206 15.01 -8.72 -17.13
N ALA A 207 14.94 -9.95 -17.64
CA ALA A 207 13.89 -10.37 -18.54
C ALA A 207 12.51 -10.17 -17.88
N ARG A 208 11.72 -9.24 -18.43
CA ARG A 208 10.36 -8.97 -17.94
C ARG A 208 9.46 -10.14 -18.33
N ARG A 209 8.94 -10.86 -17.33
CA ARG A 209 7.93 -11.89 -17.54
C ARG A 209 6.56 -11.24 -17.71
N THR A 210 5.78 -11.73 -18.66
CA THR A 210 4.39 -11.30 -18.84
C THR A 210 3.56 -11.81 -17.67
N TYR A 211 3.02 -10.89 -16.88
CA TYR A 211 2.10 -11.17 -15.79
C TYR A 211 0.86 -10.30 -15.97
N SER A 212 -0.32 -10.91 -15.95
CA SER A 212 -1.60 -10.22 -16.09
C SER A 212 -2.65 -10.84 -15.17
N VAL A 213 -3.46 -9.98 -14.56
CA VAL A 213 -4.66 -10.31 -13.79
C VAL A 213 -5.74 -9.28 -14.12
N PRO A 214 -7.04 -9.56 -13.90
CA PRO A 214 -8.13 -8.72 -14.41
C PRO A 214 -8.14 -7.26 -13.92
N GLY A 215 -7.65 -7.00 -12.71
CA GLY A 215 -7.70 -5.66 -12.11
C GLY A 215 -7.14 -5.62 -10.69
N PRO A 216 -7.10 -4.44 -10.06
CA PRO A 216 -6.74 -4.30 -8.65
C PRO A 216 -7.57 -5.24 -7.78
N GLN A 217 -6.97 -5.78 -6.72
CA GLN A 217 -7.59 -6.69 -5.74
C GLN A 217 -8.10 -8.02 -6.33
N SER A 218 -7.88 -8.29 -7.62
CA SER A 218 -8.31 -9.55 -8.24
C SER A 218 -7.48 -10.76 -7.80
N LEU A 219 -6.22 -10.52 -7.43
CA LEU A 219 -5.31 -11.52 -6.88
C LEU A 219 -4.21 -10.83 -6.06
N MET A 220 -4.20 -11.09 -4.77
CA MET A 220 -3.14 -10.66 -3.85
C MET A 220 -2.12 -11.78 -3.67
N HIS A 221 -0.84 -11.46 -3.73
CA HIS A 221 0.27 -12.39 -3.51
C HIS A 221 0.81 -12.14 -2.11
N ILE A 222 0.80 -13.17 -1.26
CA ILE A 222 1.34 -13.11 0.10
C ILE A 222 2.48 -14.10 0.24
N ASP A 223 3.46 -13.76 1.07
CA ASP A 223 4.59 -14.63 1.39
C ASP A 223 5.31 -14.15 2.66
N THR A 224 6.17 -15.01 3.19
CA THR A 224 7.08 -14.71 4.29
C THR A 224 8.53 -14.79 3.83
N ASN A 225 9.31 -13.76 4.16
CA ASN A 225 10.72 -13.70 3.82
C ASN A 225 11.56 -14.12 5.03
N HIS A 226 12.35 -15.17 4.83
CA HIS A 226 13.16 -15.81 5.86
C HIS A 226 14.65 -15.42 5.80
N LYS A 227 15.03 -14.32 5.14
CA LYS A 227 16.43 -13.92 5.06
C LYS A 227 17.09 -13.66 6.42
N LEU A 228 16.31 -13.27 7.43
CA LEU A 228 16.78 -13.01 8.79
C LEU A 228 16.29 -14.06 9.81
N ILE A 229 15.80 -15.23 9.33
CA ILE A 229 15.21 -16.27 10.19
C ILE A 229 16.20 -16.80 11.24
N ARG A 230 17.51 -16.76 10.96
CA ARG A 230 18.58 -17.14 11.90
C ARG A 230 18.52 -16.36 13.21
N TYR A 231 18.04 -15.12 13.15
CA TYR A 231 17.89 -14.23 14.30
C TYR A 231 16.44 -14.19 14.80
N ASN A 232 15.61 -15.17 14.43
CA ASN A 232 14.16 -15.18 14.69
C ASN A 232 13.47 -13.90 14.23
N ILE A 233 13.86 -13.34 13.08
CA ILE A 233 13.19 -12.18 12.47
C ILE A 233 12.60 -12.60 11.13
N VAL A 234 11.29 -12.44 10.99
CA VAL A 234 10.53 -12.75 9.78
C VAL A 234 9.91 -11.49 9.22
N ILE A 235 9.93 -11.34 7.90
CA ILE A 235 9.25 -10.24 7.21
C ILE A 235 8.06 -10.81 6.45
N PHE A 236 6.86 -10.30 6.72
CA PHE A 236 5.61 -10.69 6.10
C PHE A 236 5.24 -9.66 5.04
N GLY A 237 4.87 -10.13 3.86
CA GLY A 237 4.58 -9.25 2.74
C GLY A 237 3.29 -9.66 2.02
N GLY A 238 2.53 -8.65 1.61
CA GLY A 238 1.38 -8.80 0.74
C GLY A 238 1.42 -7.76 -0.37
N ILE A 239 1.25 -8.17 -1.62
CA ILE A 239 1.29 -7.27 -2.79
C ILE A 239 0.12 -7.55 -3.73
N ASP A 240 -0.53 -6.49 -4.21
CA ASP A 240 -1.57 -6.61 -5.23
C ASP A 240 -0.97 -7.00 -6.59
N GLY A 241 -1.54 -8.03 -7.22
CA GLY A 241 -0.98 -8.59 -8.46
C GLY A 241 -1.06 -7.65 -9.66
N PHE A 242 -2.06 -6.76 -9.67
CA PHE A 242 -2.32 -5.83 -10.77
C PHE A 242 -1.52 -4.53 -10.62
N SER A 243 -1.84 -3.78 -9.58
CA SER A 243 -1.29 -2.44 -9.29
C SER A 243 0.14 -2.50 -8.76
N ARG A 244 0.59 -3.66 -8.27
CA ARG A 244 1.83 -3.84 -7.50
C ARG A 244 1.86 -3.03 -6.20
N LYS A 245 0.72 -2.55 -5.71
CA LYS A 245 0.63 -1.88 -4.42
C LYS A 245 1.02 -2.86 -3.32
N ILE A 246 1.92 -2.44 -2.43
CA ILE A 246 2.26 -3.20 -1.22
C ILE A 246 1.11 -2.98 -0.23
N MET A 247 0.40 -4.06 0.06
CA MET A 247 -0.79 -4.07 0.90
C MET A 247 -0.39 -4.14 2.38
N TYR A 248 0.65 -4.91 2.69
CA TYR A 248 1.33 -4.87 3.97
C TYR A 248 2.78 -5.32 3.80
N LEU A 249 3.65 -4.82 4.69
CA LEU A 249 5.05 -5.18 4.78
C LEU A 249 5.49 -4.96 6.23
N CYS A 250 5.50 -6.04 7.00
CA CYS A 250 5.67 -5.98 8.45
C CYS A 250 6.71 -7.00 8.91
N THR A 251 7.36 -6.76 10.05
CA THR A 251 8.28 -7.72 10.65
C THR A 251 7.79 -8.21 12.01
N ALA A 252 8.09 -9.47 12.34
CA ALA A 252 7.77 -10.06 13.64
C ALA A 252 8.85 -11.07 14.08
N PRO A 253 8.95 -11.37 15.40
CA PRO A 253 9.92 -12.31 15.93
C PRO A 253 9.51 -13.80 15.78
N ASN A 254 8.48 -14.10 14.99
CA ASN A 254 7.90 -15.44 14.85
C ASN A 254 7.32 -15.64 13.44
N ASN A 255 6.92 -16.88 13.12
CA ASN A 255 6.25 -17.24 11.86
C ASN A 255 4.87 -17.90 12.09
N LEU A 256 4.07 -17.34 12.99
CA LEU A 256 2.78 -17.92 13.36
C LEU A 256 1.67 -17.56 12.36
N ALA A 257 0.73 -18.49 12.16
CA ALA A 257 -0.43 -18.26 11.30
C ALA A 257 -1.32 -17.10 11.78
N SER A 258 -1.42 -16.93 13.10
CA SER A 258 -2.13 -15.80 13.72
C SER A 258 -1.47 -14.45 13.41
N THR A 259 -0.13 -14.41 13.34
CA THR A 259 0.62 -13.19 12.99
C THR A 259 0.43 -12.84 11.51
N THR A 260 0.50 -13.82 10.61
CA THR A 260 0.17 -13.61 9.19
C THR A 260 -1.26 -13.11 9.02
N LEU A 261 -2.22 -13.70 9.75
CA LEU A 261 -3.62 -13.29 9.72
C LEU A 261 -3.77 -11.84 10.19
N ALA A 262 -3.13 -11.45 11.29
CA ALA A 262 -3.20 -10.08 11.81
C ALA A 262 -2.71 -9.04 10.78
N PHE A 263 -1.54 -9.26 10.17
CA PHE A 263 -1.05 -8.35 9.13
C PHE A 263 -1.93 -8.33 7.88
N PHE A 264 -2.51 -9.48 7.51
CA PHE A 264 -3.47 -9.55 6.43
C PHE A 264 -4.75 -8.77 6.76
N GLN A 265 -5.26 -8.88 7.99
CA GLN A 265 -6.42 -8.14 8.47
C GLN A 265 -6.17 -6.63 8.45
N ASP A 266 -5.04 -6.14 8.95
CA ASP A 266 -4.65 -4.72 8.88
C ASP A 266 -4.68 -4.18 7.45
N SER A 267 -4.24 -5.00 6.50
CA SER A 267 -4.28 -4.67 5.07
C SER A 267 -5.71 -4.65 4.52
N VAL A 268 -6.51 -5.65 4.87
CA VAL A 268 -7.93 -5.71 4.48
C VAL A 268 -8.71 -4.54 5.06
N GLU A 269 -8.38 -4.09 6.26
CA GLU A 269 -9.00 -2.90 6.85
C GLU A 269 -8.72 -1.65 6.03
N LYS A 270 -7.48 -1.50 5.55
CA LYS A 270 -7.05 -0.32 4.78
C LYS A 270 -7.53 -0.35 3.33
N PHE A 271 -7.54 -1.53 2.72
CA PHE A 271 -7.71 -1.65 1.26
C PHE A 271 -8.94 -2.47 0.86
N GLY A 272 -9.51 -3.26 1.77
CA GLY A 272 -10.61 -4.16 1.50
C GLY A 272 -10.14 -5.57 1.11
N PHE A 273 -11.07 -6.52 1.15
CA PHE A 273 -10.77 -7.92 0.81
C PHE A 273 -10.41 -8.10 -0.68
N PRO A 274 -9.32 -8.81 -1.01
CA PRO A 274 -9.09 -9.25 -2.38
C PRO A 274 -10.14 -10.29 -2.80
N LEU A 275 -10.31 -10.49 -4.11
CA LEU A 275 -11.13 -11.58 -4.66
C LEU A 275 -10.47 -12.93 -4.41
N ARG A 276 -9.15 -12.99 -4.51
CA ARG A 276 -8.35 -14.21 -4.33
C ARG A 276 -7.01 -13.87 -3.70
N VAL A 277 -6.49 -14.80 -2.90
CA VAL A 277 -5.14 -14.74 -2.35
C VAL A 277 -4.32 -15.88 -2.94
N ARG A 278 -3.06 -15.64 -3.28
CA ARG A 278 -2.08 -16.66 -3.61
C ARG A 278 -0.97 -16.63 -2.56
N ALA A 279 -0.60 -17.82 -2.09
CA ALA A 279 0.54 -18.01 -1.21
C ALA A 279 1.21 -19.35 -1.54
N ASP A 280 2.36 -19.56 -0.93
CA ASP A 280 3.03 -20.85 -0.98
C ASP A 280 2.35 -21.88 -0.06
N GLN A 281 2.77 -23.13 -0.19
CA GLN A 281 2.35 -24.19 0.75
C GLN A 281 3.08 -24.00 2.07
N GLY A 282 2.43 -23.29 3.00
CA GLY A 282 2.97 -22.99 4.32
C GLY A 282 1.90 -22.97 5.39
N VAL A 283 2.25 -23.44 6.59
CA VAL A 283 1.34 -23.48 7.74
C VAL A 283 1.02 -22.08 8.26
N GLU A 284 1.90 -21.11 8.01
CA GLU A 284 1.74 -19.70 8.35
C GLU A 284 0.61 -19.02 7.57
N ASN A 285 0.15 -19.60 6.46
CA ASN A 285 -0.93 -19.03 5.65
C ASN A 285 -2.30 -19.67 5.91
N VAL A 286 -2.38 -20.67 6.79
CA VAL A 286 -3.59 -21.48 7.01
C VAL A 286 -4.77 -20.63 7.49
N ASP A 287 -4.52 -19.69 8.38
CA ASP A 287 -5.60 -18.85 8.93
C ASP A 287 -6.08 -17.81 7.92
N VAL A 288 -5.21 -17.28 7.05
CA VAL A 288 -5.61 -16.45 5.90
C VAL A 288 -6.45 -17.27 4.92
N ALA A 289 -6.05 -18.51 4.63
CA ALA A 289 -6.82 -19.40 3.76
C ALA A 289 -8.22 -19.66 4.32
N ARG A 290 -8.34 -19.98 5.61
CA ARG A 290 -9.63 -20.15 6.31
C ARG A 290 -10.48 -18.89 6.18
N LEU A 291 -9.93 -17.72 6.48
CA LEU A 291 -10.63 -16.45 6.34
C LEU A 291 -11.13 -16.21 4.92
N MET A 292 -10.29 -16.43 3.92
CA MET A 292 -10.66 -16.26 2.52
C MET A 292 -11.74 -17.26 2.07
N PHE A 293 -11.76 -18.49 2.58
CA PHE A 293 -12.84 -19.44 2.30
C PHE A 293 -14.15 -19.06 2.99
N MET A 294 -14.11 -18.41 4.15
CA MET A 294 -15.32 -17.89 4.81
C MET A 294 -15.90 -16.70 4.02
N ILE A 295 -15.07 -15.71 3.70
CA ILE A 295 -15.49 -14.45 3.04
C ILE A 295 -15.81 -14.65 1.56
N ARG A 296 -14.98 -15.43 0.87
CA ARG A 296 -15.10 -15.69 -0.57
C ARG A 296 -15.50 -17.13 -0.85
N GLY A 297 -16.02 -17.94 0.08
CA GLY A 297 -16.51 -19.28 -0.23
C GLY A 297 -15.47 -20.26 -0.82
N THR A 298 -15.92 -21.49 -1.09
CA THR A 298 -15.11 -22.55 -1.71
C THR A 298 -15.37 -22.67 -3.21
N GLY A 299 -14.56 -23.44 -3.95
CA GLY A 299 -14.79 -23.75 -5.37
C GLY A 299 -14.43 -22.66 -6.40
N ARG A 300 -14.08 -21.44 -5.98
CA ARG A 300 -13.68 -20.33 -6.87
C ARG A 300 -12.23 -19.85 -6.73
N SER A 301 -11.38 -20.68 -6.14
CA SER A 301 -9.95 -20.37 -5.93
C SER A 301 -9.73 -19.12 -5.05
N SER A 302 -10.55 -18.95 -4.01
CA SER A 302 -10.48 -17.87 -3.01
C SER A 302 -9.11 -17.78 -2.34
N PHE A 303 -8.49 -18.93 -2.12
CA PHE A 303 -7.10 -19.07 -1.75
C PHE A 303 -6.44 -20.07 -2.71
N ILE A 304 -5.30 -19.70 -3.27
CA ILE A 304 -4.53 -20.48 -4.22
C ILE A 304 -3.19 -20.81 -3.57
N SER A 305 -3.04 -22.05 -3.13
CA SER A 305 -1.75 -22.56 -2.69
C SER A 305 -1.00 -23.20 -3.86
N GLY A 306 0.27 -22.89 -4.03
CA GLY A 306 1.10 -23.43 -5.11
C GLY A 306 2.59 -23.26 -4.87
N LYS A 307 3.41 -23.56 -5.88
CA LYS A 307 4.86 -23.37 -5.81
C LYS A 307 5.22 -21.87 -5.84
N SER A 308 6.28 -21.49 -5.10
CA SER A 308 6.87 -20.14 -5.06
C SER A 308 7.07 -19.48 -6.42
N VAL A 309 7.45 -20.28 -7.44
CA VAL A 309 7.62 -19.80 -8.83
C VAL A 309 6.38 -19.14 -9.44
N HIS A 310 5.18 -19.42 -8.88
CA HIS A 310 3.91 -18.82 -9.30
C HIS A 310 3.53 -17.58 -8.47
N ASN A 311 4.22 -17.34 -7.35
CA ASN A 311 4.10 -16.17 -6.47
C ASN A 311 4.98 -15.00 -6.98
N GLN A 312 4.96 -14.78 -8.29
CA GLN A 312 5.96 -13.97 -9.00
C GLN A 312 6.05 -12.51 -8.52
N ARG A 313 4.95 -11.95 -8.01
CA ARG A 313 4.89 -10.53 -7.62
C ARG A 313 5.58 -10.28 -6.30
N ILE A 314 5.32 -11.11 -5.30
CA ILE A 314 5.98 -11.00 -4.00
C ILE A 314 7.46 -11.41 -4.10
N GLU A 315 7.78 -12.42 -4.92
CA GLU A 315 9.18 -12.80 -5.22
C GLU A 315 9.97 -11.69 -5.93
N ARG A 316 9.29 -10.87 -6.74
CA ARG A 316 9.92 -9.68 -7.33
C ARG A 316 10.17 -8.61 -6.27
N LEU A 317 9.18 -8.39 -5.40
CA LEU A 317 9.25 -7.45 -4.27
C LEU A 317 10.42 -7.82 -3.36
N TRP A 318 10.62 -9.09 -3.02
CA TRP A 318 11.72 -9.55 -2.17
C TRP A 318 13.10 -9.18 -2.70
N ARG A 319 13.29 -9.20 -4.02
CA ARG A 319 14.56 -8.76 -4.64
C ARG A 319 14.79 -7.26 -4.49
N ASP A 320 13.74 -6.46 -4.62
CA ASP A 320 13.84 -5.01 -4.45
C ASP A 320 14.03 -4.65 -2.97
N LEU A 321 13.34 -5.35 -2.07
CA LEU A 321 13.48 -5.18 -0.63
C LEU A 321 14.87 -5.58 -0.13
N TRP A 322 15.41 -6.70 -0.62
CA TRP A 322 16.77 -7.12 -0.31
C TRP A 322 17.78 -6.02 -0.63
N THR A 323 17.69 -5.49 -1.84
CA THR A 323 18.63 -4.47 -2.33
C THR A 323 18.49 -3.15 -1.57
N ALA A 324 17.28 -2.78 -1.17
CA ALA A 324 17.02 -1.47 -0.56
C ALA A 324 17.14 -1.45 0.96
N VAL A 325 16.82 -2.56 1.64
CA VAL A 325 16.65 -2.60 3.10
C VAL A 325 17.33 -3.83 3.70
N THR A 326 16.87 -5.04 3.37
CA THR A 326 17.18 -6.25 4.16
C THR A 326 18.65 -6.66 4.12
N SER A 327 19.41 -6.35 3.05
CA SER A 327 20.84 -6.70 2.99
C SER A 327 21.66 -6.04 4.08
N ILE A 328 21.35 -4.80 4.45
CA ILE A 328 22.07 -4.04 5.49
C ILE A 328 21.91 -4.73 6.86
N TYR A 329 20.67 -5.10 7.19
CA TYR A 329 20.38 -5.83 8.42
C TYR A 329 21.02 -7.21 8.43
N TYR A 330 21.01 -7.90 7.28
CA TYR A 330 21.67 -9.18 7.12
C TYR A 330 23.17 -9.06 7.45
N ASP A 331 23.87 -8.11 6.83
CA ASP A 331 25.32 -7.94 6.98
C ASP A 331 25.69 -7.55 8.41
N VAL A 332 24.93 -6.63 9.03
CA VAL A 332 25.18 -6.19 10.42
C VAL A 332 24.98 -7.33 11.41
N LEU A 333 23.89 -8.09 11.29
CA LEU A 333 23.61 -9.19 12.22
C LEU A 333 24.61 -10.34 12.08
N HIS A 334 25.05 -10.66 10.86
CA HIS A 334 26.10 -11.65 10.62
C HIS A 334 27.42 -11.19 11.21
N TYR A 335 27.80 -9.93 11.01
CA TYR A 335 29.01 -9.36 11.60
C TYR A 335 29.00 -9.45 13.14
N LEU A 336 27.88 -9.09 13.79
CA LEU A 336 27.76 -9.19 15.25
C LEU A 336 27.87 -10.64 15.74
N GLU A 337 27.37 -11.61 14.99
CA GLU A 337 27.49 -13.03 15.32
C GLU A 337 28.93 -13.54 15.14
N GLU A 338 29.57 -13.21 14.01
CA GLU A 338 30.94 -13.63 13.67
C GLU A 338 31.97 -13.10 14.66
N GLU A 339 31.82 -11.86 15.11
CA GLU A 339 32.70 -11.23 16.11
C GLU A 339 32.36 -11.62 17.56
N GLY A 340 31.32 -12.43 17.78
CA GLY A 340 30.92 -12.91 19.10
C GLY A 340 30.15 -11.88 19.96
N TYR A 341 29.69 -10.78 19.39
CA TYR A 341 28.81 -9.83 20.08
C TYR A 341 27.36 -10.33 20.21
N LEU A 342 26.92 -11.19 19.28
CA LEU A 342 25.58 -11.78 19.26
C LEU A 342 25.66 -13.31 19.33
N HIS A 343 25.15 -13.89 20.42
CA HIS A 343 25.02 -15.33 20.55
C HIS A 343 23.55 -15.73 20.43
N ILE A 344 23.18 -16.37 19.31
CA ILE A 344 21.81 -16.81 19.02
C ILE A 344 21.26 -17.85 20.00
N SER A 345 22.11 -18.59 20.71
CA SER A 345 21.71 -19.50 21.78
C SER A 345 21.49 -18.80 23.13
N ASN A 346 21.88 -17.53 23.25
CA ASN A 346 21.68 -16.74 24.46
C ASN A 346 20.40 -15.90 24.33
N GLU A 347 19.40 -16.25 25.13
CA GLU A 347 18.09 -15.57 25.13
C GLU A 347 18.19 -14.07 25.41
N THR A 348 19.14 -13.64 26.25
CA THR A 348 19.34 -12.21 26.53
C THR A 348 19.89 -11.47 25.31
N HIS A 349 20.85 -12.06 24.60
CA HIS A 349 21.38 -11.44 23.38
C HIS A 349 20.31 -11.38 22.30
N LEU A 350 19.50 -12.43 22.16
CA LEU A 350 18.41 -12.46 21.20
C LEU A 350 17.33 -11.42 21.54
N PHE A 351 16.96 -11.27 22.81
CA PHE A 351 16.06 -10.22 23.27
C PHE A 351 16.60 -8.83 22.96
N CYS A 352 17.88 -8.55 23.27
CA CYS A 352 18.51 -7.27 22.94
C CYS A 352 18.55 -7.01 21.42
N CYS A 353 18.84 -8.05 20.63
CA CYS A 353 18.80 -7.99 19.18
C CYS A 353 17.39 -7.61 18.69
N HIS A 354 16.34 -8.27 19.18
CA HIS A 354 14.96 -7.95 18.81
C HIS A 354 14.56 -6.53 19.23
N TYR A 355 14.91 -6.12 20.46
CA TYR A 355 14.62 -4.80 20.98
C TYR A 355 15.25 -3.68 20.13
N VAL A 356 16.47 -3.91 19.61
CA VAL A 356 17.17 -2.93 18.78
C VAL A 356 16.69 -2.97 17.33
N PHE A 357 16.66 -4.15 16.70
CA PHE A 357 16.55 -4.26 15.26
C PHE A 357 15.12 -4.33 14.73
N LEU A 358 14.16 -4.93 15.44
CA LEU A 358 12.76 -5.01 14.96
C LEU A 358 12.12 -3.63 14.71
N PRO A 359 12.14 -2.67 15.66
CA PRO A 359 11.51 -1.37 15.42
C PRO A 359 12.19 -0.58 14.31
N ARG A 360 13.52 -0.66 14.20
CA ARG A 360 14.30 0.00 13.13
C ARG A 360 14.00 -0.60 11.76
N LEU A 361 13.97 -1.93 11.69
CA LEU A 361 13.60 -2.64 10.48
C LEU A 361 12.20 -2.26 10.06
N GLN A 362 11.23 -2.24 10.99
CA GLN A 362 9.85 -1.84 10.69
C GLN A 362 9.78 -0.41 10.14
N GLU A 363 10.49 0.56 10.73
CA GLU A 363 10.55 1.94 10.22
C GLU A 363 11.12 2.02 8.79
N ASP A 364 12.17 1.25 8.49
CA ASP A 364 12.74 1.18 7.15
C ASP A 364 11.80 0.49 6.15
N LEU A 365 11.05 -0.54 6.58
CA LEU A 365 10.01 -1.19 5.77
C LEU A 365 8.88 -0.21 5.45
N ASP A 366 8.44 0.60 6.43
CA ASP A 366 7.41 1.62 6.24
C ASP A 366 7.88 2.76 5.32
N THR A 367 9.15 3.17 5.44
CA THR A 367 9.79 4.12 4.53
C THR A 367 9.86 3.56 3.11
N PHE A 368 10.28 2.31 2.96
CA PHE A 368 10.33 1.62 1.68
C PHE A 368 8.94 1.52 1.04
N ARG A 369 7.91 1.13 1.81
CA ARG A 369 6.51 1.07 1.34
C ARG A 369 6.02 2.44 0.86
N SER A 370 6.30 3.50 1.62
CA SER A 370 5.89 4.87 1.27
C SER A 370 6.57 5.36 -0.01
N GLY A 371 7.85 5.05 -0.19
CA GLY A 371 8.56 5.29 -1.46
C GLY A 371 8.00 4.45 -2.60
N TRP A 372 7.70 3.17 -2.35
CA TRP A 372 7.13 2.27 -3.36
C TRP A 372 5.79 2.75 -3.90
N ASP A 373 4.89 3.22 -3.04
CA ASP A 373 3.57 3.74 -3.44
C ASP A 373 3.65 4.99 -4.33
N ASN A 374 4.72 5.78 -4.19
CA ASN A 374 4.98 6.96 -5.02
C ASN A 374 5.85 6.66 -6.25
N HIS A 375 6.28 5.41 -6.43
CA HIS A 375 7.20 5.02 -7.49
C HIS A 375 6.44 4.67 -8.78
N PRO A 376 6.74 5.33 -9.92
CA PRO A 376 6.06 5.03 -11.19
C PRO A 376 6.41 3.63 -11.72
N LEU A 377 5.36 2.89 -12.14
CA LEU A 377 5.39 1.47 -12.51
C LEU A 377 6.21 1.09 -13.76
#